data_AF-A0A7S2B894-F1
#
_entry.id   AF-A0A7S2B894-F1
#
_cell.length_a   1.000
_cell.length_b   1.000
_cell.length_c   1.000
_cell.angle_alpha   90.00
_cell.angle_beta   90.00
_cell.angle_gamma   90.00
#
_symmetry.space_group_name_H-M   'P 1'
#
loop_
_entity.id
_entity.type
_entity.pdbx_description
1 polymer ?
#
loop_
_entity_poly.entity_id
_entity_poly.type
_entity_poly.pdbx_seq_one_letter_code
_entity_poly.pdbx_strand_id
1 'polypeptide(L)'
;MSVATNASGGTESGTQPKRQRTMAVESMACIICLDCEGDMPARCEEGHAMHASCFEAHVLAKVENLRRTDYVAAKAETAHIAGDTFTLDALSGACSCPLRGHGCAARAFGQRNLAMLLSDKAFDAYSEGKRVLPIAREVEHALAHGSALSLMVPNARMCGRCNYGPVELLNCADLTAHHGEVRSGTGAPVSNACPNCGWFADNIAAWPMWTPRPAAEEAMWAAVHAAVDPAAVAERRAREAAERAAERAAARDARSERARQHHQEMMRAAALHPLA
;
A
#
# COMPACT_ATOMS: atom_id res chain seq x y z
N MET A 1 9.23 59.81 66.04
CA MET A 1 9.93 58.51 65.88
C MET A 1 11.12 58.79 64.98
N SER A 2 12.20 59.35 65.52
CA SER A 2 13.36 58.65 66.13
C SER A 2 14.08 57.74 65.15
N VAL A 3 15.40 57.73 64.95
CA VAL A 3 16.56 58.63 65.16
C VAL A 3 17.61 58.11 64.15
N ALA A 4 18.50 58.99 63.71
CA ALA A 4 19.67 58.78 62.85
C ALA A 4 20.62 57.62 63.23
N THR A 5 21.47 57.20 62.28
CA THR A 5 22.97 57.15 62.35
C THR A 5 23.53 56.43 61.10
N ASN A 6 24.29 57.13 60.24
CA ASN A 6 25.76 57.28 60.17
C ASN A 6 26.56 56.09 59.57
N ALA A 7 26.93 56.28 58.30
CA ALA A 7 28.29 56.42 57.75
C ALA A 7 29.47 55.54 58.23
N SER A 8 30.17 55.01 57.20
CA SER A 8 31.65 55.00 57.00
C SER A 8 32.45 53.72 57.21
N GLY A 9 33.34 53.47 56.23
CA GLY A 9 34.49 52.53 56.26
C GLY A 9 34.17 51.23 55.52
N GLY A 10 34.91 50.76 54.52
CA GLY A 10 36.25 51.07 54.04
C GLY A 10 36.71 49.85 53.25
N THR A 11 36.97 50.05 51.96
CA THR A 11 37.92 49.31 51.10
C THR A 11 38.33 47.90 51.50
N GLU A 12 38.02 46.91 50.66
CA GLU A 12 39.03 45.94 50.26
C GLU A 12 38.77 45.41 48.85
N SER A 13 39.72 45.75 47.99
CA SER A 13 39.94 45.22 46.66
C SER A 13 40.09 43.70 46.72
N GLY A 14 39.15 43.01 46.08
CA GLY A 14 39.22 41.57 45.87
C GLY A 14 38.61 41.25 44.53
N THR A 15 39.21 41.77 43.45
CA THR A 15 39.04 41.24 42.10
C THR A 15 39.49 39.79 42.13
N GLN A 16 38.57 38.88 42.52
CA GLN A 16 38.79 37.47 42.33
C GLN A 16 38.79 37.25 40.83
N PRO A 17 39.91 36.80 40.22
CA PRO A 17 39.83 36.32 38.87
C PRO A 17 38.85 35.16 38.91
N LYS A 18 37.70 35.32 38.24
CA LYS A 18 36.89 34.19 37.81
C LYS A 18 37.89 33.25 37.17
N ARG A 19 38.23 32.17 37.88
CA ARG A 19 39.03 31.07 37.35
C ARG A 19 38.24 30.60 36.14
N GLN A 20 38.61 31.16 34.98
CA GLN A 20 38.37 30.58 33.69
C GLN A 20 39.01 29.21 33.81
N ARG A 21 38.17 28.23 34.13
CA ARG A 21 38.50 26.83 33.98
C ARG A 21 38.44 26.58 32.48
N THR A 22 39.55 26.95 31.85
CA THR A 22 39.90 26.64 30.47
C THR A 22 39.86 25.13 30.29
N MET A 23 39.37 24.74 29.11
CA MET A 23 39.33 23.38 28.56
C MET A 23 38.33 22.44 29.24
N ALA A 24 37.07 22.51 28.78
CA ALA A 24 36.20 21.35 28.77
C ALA A 24 36.96 20.25 28.01
N VAL A 25 37.35 19.20 28.74
CA VAL A 25 37.88 17.98 28.13
C VAL A 25 36.75 17.41 27.31
N GLU A 26 36.84 17.62 25.99
CA GLU A 26 36.00 16.98 24.97
C GLU A 26 35.88 15.49 25.32
N SER A 27 34.66 14.97 25.36
CA SER A 27 34.43 13.55 25.66
C SER A 27 35.04 12.70 24.53
N MET A 28 36.28 12.29 24.71
CA MET A 28 37.05 11.44 23.78
C MET A 28 36.72 9.95 23.95
N ALA A 29 35.53 9.62 24.45
CA ALA A 29 35.08 8.24 24.64
C ALA A 29 33.84 7.98 23.78
N CYS A 30 33.74 6.76 23.28
CA CYS A 30 32.56 6.31 22.57
C CYS A 30 31.36 6.29 23.52
N ILE A 31 30.26 6.96 23.17
CA ILE A 31 29.07 7.04 24.03
C ILE A 31 28.29 5.71 24.18
N ILE A 32 28.68 4.66 23.44
CA ILE A 32 28.04 3.34 23.49
C ILE A 32 28.84 2.38 24.38
N CYS A 33 30.14 2.19 24.10
CA CYS A 33 30.98 1.26 24.88
C CYS A 33 31.79 1.93 25.99
N LEU A 34 31.85 3.27 26.02
CA LEU A 34 32.61 4.09 26.96
C LEU A 34 34.13 3.98 26.85
N ASP A 35 34.64 3.28 25.83
CA ASP A 35 36.08 3.19 25.53
C ASP A 35 36.55 4.35 24.64
N CYS A 36 37.84 4.67 24.73
CA CYS A 36 38.51 5.70 23.91
C CYS A 36 39.48 5.12 22.88
N GLU A 37 39.63 3.80 22.82
CA GLU A 37 40.55 3.13 21.90
C GLU A 37 39.89 2.89 20.54
N GLY A 38 40.51 3.43 19.47
CA GLY A 38 40.09 3.22 18.09
C GLY A 38 39.59 4.49 17.42
N ASP A 39 39.26 4.37 16.13
CA ASP A 39 38.70 5.48 15.35
C ASP A 39 37.20 5.63 15.62
N MET A 40 36.77 6.87 15.86
CA MET A 40 35.37 7.24 16.14
C MET A 40 34.86 8.21 15.07
N PRO A 41 34.67 7.72 13.83
CA PRO A 41 34.26 8.56 12.71
C PRO A 41 32.78 8.99 12.81
N ALA A 42 31.97 8.26 13.58
CA ALA A 42 30.55 8.58 13.75
C ALA A 42 30.37 9.63 14.86
N ARG A 43 30.00 10.86 14.48
CA ARG A 43 29.71 11.97 15.41
C ARG A 43 28.40 12.65 15.08
N CYS A 44 27.57 12.88 16.10
CA CYS A 44 26.39 13.73 15.93
C CYS A 44 26.78 15.21 15.86
N GLU A 45 25.83 16.08 15.50
CA GLU A 45 26.04 17.54 15.39
C GLU A 45 26.50 18.20 16.70
N GLU A 46 26.19 17.61 17.85
CA GLU A 46 26.62 18.08 19.18
C GLU A 46 27.93 17.45 19.67
N GLY A 47 28.61 16.67 18.82
CA GLY A 47 29.96 16.17 19.10
C GLY A 47 30.06 14.81 19.80
N HIS A 48 28.94 14.18 20.18
CA HIS A 48 28.96 12.82 20.74
C HIS A 48 29.55 11.81 19.76
N ALA A 49 30.62 11.14 20.17
CA ALA A 49 31.43 10.26 19.33
C ALA A 49 31.11 8.78 19.53
N MET A 50 31.20 8.00 18.46
CA MET A 50 30.99 6.56 18.46
C MET A 50 31.98 5.86 17.54
N HIS A 51 32.46 4.69 17.95
CA HIS A 51 33.14 3.76 17.04
C HIS A 51 32.22 3.39 15.89
N ALA A 52 32.77 3.17 14.70
CA ALA A 52 31.98 2.73 13.53
C ALA A 52 31.21 1.44 13.83
N SER A 53 31.85 0.46 14.48
CA SER A 53 31.22 -0.81 14.87
C SER A 53 30.08 -0.65 15.89
N CYS A 54 30.28 0.18 16.93
CA CYS A 54 29.25 0.46 17.91
C CYS A 54 28.05 1.19 17.27
N PHE A 55 28.33 2.14 16.38
CA PHE A 55 27.29 2.88 15.66
C PHE A 55 26.51 1.97 14.71
N GLU A 56 27.19 1.06 14.00
CA GLU A 56 26.55 0.06 13.14
C GLU A 56 25.62 -0.87 13.95
N ALA A 57 26.09 -1.39 15.08
CA ALA A 57 25.29 -2.21 15.97
C ALA A 57 24.03 -1.46 16.48
N HIS A 58 24.18 -0.17 16.81
CA HIS A 58 23.05 0.70 17.19
C HIS A 58 22.04 0.85 16.05
N VAL A 59 22.49 1.11 14.83
CA VAL A 59 21.62 1.21 13.64
C VAL A 59 20.83 -0.08 13.43
N LEU A 60 21.52 -1.23 13.45
CA LEU A 60 20.88 -2.54 13.26
C LEU A 60 19.86 -2.85 14.37
N ALA A 61 20.18 -2.55 15.63
CA ALA A 61 19.24 -2.70 16.74
C ALA A 61 17.99 -1.83 16.57
N LYS A 62 18.14 -0.59 16.09
CA LYS A 62 17.00 0.29 15.78
C LYS A 62 16.12 -0.29 14.68
N VAL A 63 16.72 -0.81 13.60
CA VAL A 63 15.97 -1.45 12.50
C VAL A 63 15.19 -2.65 13.01
N GLU A 64 15.81 -3.51 13.83
CA GLU A 64 15.15 -4.68 14.39
C GLU A 64 13.99 -4.30 15.32
N ASN A 65 14.18 -3.30 16.18
CA ASN A 65 13.10 -2.78 17.03
C ASN A 65 11.93 -2.23 16.20
N LEU A 66 12.22 -1.53 15.10
CA LEU A 66 11.19 -1.02 14.21
C LEU A 66 10.41 -2.16 13.52
N ARG A 67 11.11 -3.23 13.08
CA ARG A 67 10.47 -4.41 12.46
C ARG A 67 9.52 -5.13 13.40
N ARG A 68 9.84 -5.15 14.69
CA ARG A 68 9.03 -5.77 15.74
C ARG A 68 7.92 -4.86 16.28
N THR A 69 7.83 -3.63 15.79
CA THR A 69 6.83 -2.68 16.27
C THR A 69 5.51 -2.89 15.54
N ASP A 70 4.47 -3.30 16.27
CA ASP A 70 3.11 -3.35 15.72
C ASP A 70 2.51 -1.96 15.58
N TYR A 71 1.57 -1.81 14.63
CA TYR A 71 0.80 -0.59 14.39
C TYR A 71 1.67 0.66 14.16
N VAL A 72 2.75 0.51 13.38
CA VAL A 72 3.73 1.58 13.12
C VAL A 72 3.07 2.88 12.64
N ALA A 73 2.11 2.78 11.72
CA ALA A 73 1.43 3.95 11.15
C ALA A 73 0.53 4.68 12.17
N ALA A 74 -0.34 3.96 12.89
CA ALA A 74 -1.15 4.53 13.96
C ALA A 74 -0.32 5.15 15.11
N LYS A 75 0.78 4.49 15.50
CA LYS A 75 1.71 5.05 16.51
C LYS A 75 2.40 6.33 16.00
N ALA A 76 2.78 6.36 14.72
CA ALA A 76 3.40 7.54 14.12
C ALA A 76 2.43 8.71 14.05
N GLU A 77 1.15 8.45 13.77
CA GLU A 77 0.11 9.48 13.79
C GLU A 77 -0.11 10.03 15.21
N THR A 78 -0.19 9.14 16.20
CA THR A 78 -0.30 9.55 17.61
C THR A 78 0.88 10.42 18.04
N ALA A 79 2.11 10.02 17.66
CA ALA A 79 3.31 10.80 17.94
C ALA A 79 3.30 12.16 17.23
N HIS A 80 2.80 12.21 15.98
CA HIS A 80 2.67 13.46 15.24
C HIS A 80 1.70 14.43 15.94
N ILE A 81 0.50 13.95 16.32
CA ILE A 81 -0.51 14.74 17.03
C ILE A 81 0.02 15.25 18.37
N ALA A 82 0.79 14.42 19.10
CA ALA A 82 1.39 14.79 20.37
C ALA A 82 2.63 15.71 20.24
N GLY A 83 3.13 15.95 19.02
CA GLY A 83 4.39 16.67 18.80
C GLY A 83 5.63 15.89 19.27
N ASP A 84 5.53 14.57 19.47
CA ASP A 84 6.63 13.71 19.89
C ASP A 84 7.55 13.39 18.69
N THR A 85 8.46 14.33 18.42
CA THR A 85 9.46 14.20 17.36
C THR A 85 10.44 13.04 17.57
N PHE A 86 10.64 12.59 18.81
CA PHE A 86 11.53 11.49 19.11
C PHE A 86 10.94 10.17 18.63
N THR A 87 9.70 9.89 19.03
CA THR A 87 8.98 8.69 18.60
C THR A 87 8.73 8.70 17.10
N LEU A 88 8.39 9.86 16.52
CA LEU A 88 8.17 9.97 15.08
C LEU A 88 9.45 9.65 14.28
N ASP A 89 10.61 10.15 14.72
CA ASP A 89 11.88 9.84 14.08
C ASP A 89 12.21 8.34 14.18
N ALA A 90 12.00 7.72 15.35
CA ALA A 90 12.20 6.29 15.54
C ALA A 90 11.30 5.46 14.60
N LEU A 91 10.02 5.78 14.51
CA LEU A 91 9.06 5.08 13.66
C LEU A 91 9.31 5.33 12.17
N SER A 92 9.85 6.49 11.80
CA SER A 92 10.23 6.78 10.41
C SER A 92 11.51 6.06 9.96
N GLY A 93 12.15 5.29 10.85
CA GLY A 93 13.44 4.65 10.62
C GLY A 93 14.62 5.63 10.63
N ALA A 94 14.45 6.86 11.12
CA ALA A 94 15.55 7.80 11.24
C ALA A 94 16.56 7.31 12.29
N CYS A 95 17.85 7.36 11.96
CA CYS A 95 18.91 7.08 12.91
C CYS A 95 19.31 8.36 13.63
N SER A 96 19.28 8.36 14.96
CA SER A 96 19.66 9.51 15.79
C SER A 96 20.72 9.08 16.79
N CYS A 97 21.41 10.06 17.38
CA CYS A 97 22.31 9.85 18.50
C CYS A 97 21.60 9.02 19.60
N PRO A 98 22.25 8.00 20.19
CA PRO A 98 21.72 7.27 21.35
C PRO A 98 21.33 8.17 22.52
N LEU A 99 21.98 9.33 22.68
CA LEU A 99 21.69 10.30 23.73
C LEU A 99 20.58 11.28 23.37
N ARG A 100 19.90 11.12 22.22
CA ARG A 100 18.82 12.03 21.83
C ARG A 100 17.68 11.97 22.84
N GLY A 101 17.26 13.13 23.35
CA GLY A 101 16.28 13.23 24.44
C GLY A 101 16.88 13.05 25.85
N HIS A 102 18.16 12.70 25.95
CA HIS A 102 18.91 12.55 27.20
C HIS A 102 20.07 13.55 27.26
N GLY A 103 19.78 14.81 26.91
CA GLY A 103 20.79 15.88 26.84
C GLY A 103 21.40 16.10 25.46
N CYS A 104 21.02 15.30 24.45
CA CYS A 104 21.33 15.58 23.05
C CYS A 104 20.08 15.99 22.25
N ALA A 105 20.16 17.09 21.51
CA ALA A 105 19.12 17.58 20.59
C ALA A 105 19.55 17.50 19.11
N ALA A 106 20.71 16.90 18.83
CA ALA A 106 21.21 16.71 17.48
C ALA A 106 20.17 16.06 16.56
N ARG A 107 20.14 16.50 15.31
CA ARG A 107 19.25 15.94 14.31
C ARG A 107 19.62 14.50 13.99
N ALA A 108 18.68 13.78 13.39
CA ALA A 108 18.96 12.46 12.84
C ALA A 108 20.09 12.55 11.79
N PHE A 109 20.92 11.51 11.73
CA PHE A 109 22.00 11.39 10.77
C PHE A 109 21.44 11.41 9.35
N GLY A 110 22.04 12.23 8.48
CA GLY A 110 21.70 12.25 7.06
C GLY A 110 22.08 10.95 6.37
N GLN A 111 21.31 10.55 5.36
CA GLN A 111 21.51 9.28 4.65
C GLN A 111 22.90 9.16 4.01
N ARG A 112 23.46 10.26 3.49
CA ARG A 112 24.83 10.30 2.97
C ARG A 112 25.87 9.97 4.05
N ASN A 113 25.69 10.49 5.27
CA ASN A 113 26.62 10.22 6.37
C ASN A 113 26.53 8.76 6.79
N LEU A 114 25.30 8.21 6.86
CA LEU A 114 25.10 6.79 7.15
C LEU A 114 25.74 5.89 6.10
N ALA A 115 25.61 6.23 4.81
CA ALA A 115 26.23 5.46 3.72
C ALA A 115 27.77 5.44 3.78
N MET A 116 28.40 6.46 4.36
CA MET A 116 29.86 6.51 4.51
C MET A 116 30.35 5.82 5.79
N LEU A 117 29.49 5.67 6.80
CA LEU A 117 29.86 5.17 8.13
C LEU A 117 29.52 3.70 8.35
N LEU A 118 28.57 3.17 7.58
CA LEU A 118 28.06 1.80 7.74
C LEU A 118 28.63 0.88 6.68
N SER A 119 28.73 -0.41 7.00
CA SER A 119 28.90 -1.44 5.98
C SER A 119 27.72 -1.46 4.99
N ASP A 120 27.93 -1.94 3.77
CA ASP A 120 26.87 -2.09 2.75
C ASP A 120 25.66 -2.85 3.31
N LYS A 121 25.93 -3.96 4.01
CA LYS A 121 24.91 -4.79 4.64
C LYS A 121 24.09 -4.01 5.69
N ALA A 122 24.75 -3.20 6.51
CA ALA A 122 24.05 -2.41 7.52
C ALA A 122 23.28 -1.23 6.90
N PHE A 123 23.81 -0.62 5.84
CA PHE A 123 23.13 0.44 5.12
C PHE A 123 21.89 -0.07 4.34
N ASP A 124 21.96 -1.28 3.78
CA ASP A 124 20.80 -1.94 3.17
C ASP A 124 19.70 -2.22 4.21
N ALA A 125 20.07 -2.79 5.36
CA ALA A 125 19.13 -3.03 6.45
C ALA A 125 18.50 -1.71 6.97
N TYR A 126 19.29 -0.64 7.10
CA TYR A 126 18.79 0.70 7.42
C TYR A 126 17.79 1.20 6.37
N SER A 127 18.12 1.05 5.09
CA SER A 127 17.28 1.48 3.97
C SER A 127 15.95 0.72 3.94
N GLU A 128 15.95 -0.57 4.27
CA GLU A 128 14.73 -1.35 4.47
C GLU A 128 13.92 -0.83 5.66
N GLY A 129 14.57 -0.54 6.79
CA GLY A 129 13.92 0.04 7.98
C GLY A 129 13.21 1.36 7.66
N LYS A 130 13.82 2.24 6.86
CA LYS A 130 13.22 3.51 6.39
C LYS A 130 11.91 3.32 5.59
N ARG A 131 11.70 2.15 4.98
CA ARG A 131 10.50 1.85 4.18
C ARG A 131 9.33 1.32 5.01
N VAL A 132 9.56 0.93 6.27
CA VAL A 132 8.52 0.31 7.12
C VAL A 132 7.32 1.25 7.32
N LEU A 133 7.54 2.50 7.74
CA LEU A 133 6.43 3.44 7.99
C LEU A 133 5.65 3.82 6.72
N PRO A 134 6.30 4.16 5.58
CA PRO A 134 5.58 4.38 4.32
C PRO A 134 4.69 3.20 3.92
N ILE A 135 5.23 1.97 3.94
CA ILE A 135 4.46 0.76 3.62
C ILE A 135 3.31 0.57 4.62
N ALA A 136 3.55 0.76 5.91
CA ALA A 136 2.51 0.62 6.93
C ALA A 136 1.35 1.61 6.69
N ARG A 137 1.64 2.85 6.29
CA ARG A 137 0.63 3.86 5.94
C ARG A 137 -0.17 3.48 4.69
N GLU A 138 0.51 2.97 3.66
CA GLU A 138 -0.17 2.49 2.45
C GLU A 138 -1.10 1.32 2.75
N VAL A 139 -0.67 0.36 3.59
CA VAL A 139 -1.50 -0.76 4.03
C VAL A 139 -2.70 -0.28 4.83
N GLU A 140 -2.51 0.62 5.81
CA GLU A 140 -3.61 1.18 6.61
C GLU A 140 -4.61 1.94 5.74
N HIS A 141 -4.12 2.75 4.79
CA HIS A 141 -4.95 3.46 3.83
C HIS A 141 -5.77 2.50 2.96
N ALA A 142 -5.14 1.45 2.41
CA ALA A 142 -5.84 0.45 1.61
C ALA A 142 -6.93 -0.27 2.41
N LEU A 143 -6.66 -0.62 3.67
CA LEU A 143 -7.63 -1.24 4.57
C LEU A 143 -8.80 -0.29 4.88
N ALA A 144 -8.52 0.98 5.19
CA ALA A 144 -9.54 1.98 5.45
C ALA A 144 -10.43 2.22 4.21
N HIS A 145 -9.83 2.32 3.02
CA HIS A 145 -10.56 2.47 1.76
C HIS A 145 -11.44 1.25 1.45
N GLY A 146 -10.90 0.05 1.60
CA GLY A 146 -11.66 -1.18 1.43
C GLY A 146 -12.84 -1.27 2.40
N SER A 147 -12.63 -0.92 3.68
CA SER A 147 -13.69 -0.88 4.69
C SER A 147 -14.76 0.16 4.36
N ALA A 148 -14.37 1.38 3.95
CA ALA A 148 -15.31 2.44 3.60
C ALA A 148 -16.15 2.07 2.37
N LEU A 149 -15.50 1.50 1.34
CA LEU A 149 -16.20 1.02 0.15
C LEU A 149 -17.17 -0.11 0.50
N SER A 150 -16.81 -1.03 1.41
CA SER A 150 -17.71 -2.10 1.87
C SER A 150 -18.96 -1.57 2.58
N LEU A 151 -18.89 -0.40 3.22
CA LEU A 151 -20.07 0.25 3.82
C LEU A 151 -20.95 0.95 2.77
N MET A 152 -20.36 1.49 1.70
CA MET A 152 -21.11 2.19 0.64
C MET A 152 -21.82 1.21 -0.31
N VAL A 153 -21.26 0.02 -0.53
CA VAL A 153 -21.85 -1.03 -1.39
C VAL A 153 -22.07 -2.33 -0.60
N PRO A 154 -23.00 -2.35 0.38
CA PRO A 154 -23.15 -3.48 1.31
C PRO A 154 -23.60 -4.78 0.63
N ASN A 155 -24.18 -4.70 -0.57
CA ASN A 155 -24.60 -5.85 -1.38
C ASN A 155 -23.63 -6.15 -2.52
N ALA A 156 -22.44 -5.54 -2.54
CA ALA A 156 -21.44 -5.79 -3.57
C ALA A 156 -21.02 -7.26 -3.59
N ARG A 157 -20.84 -7.75 -4.81
CA ARG A 157 -20.45 -9.11 -5.14
C ARG A 157 -19.07 -9.10 -5.79
N MET A 158 -18.40 -10.26 -5.82
CA MET A 158 -17.20 -10.46 -6.61
C MET A 158 -17.37 -11.63 -7.57
N CYS A 159 -16.59 -11.62 -8.66
CA CYS A 159 -16.57 -12.70 -9.62
C CYS A 159 -16.04 -13.99 -8.96
N GLY A 160 -16.80 -15.08 -9.01
CA GLY A 160 -16.38 -16.38 -8.47
C GLY A 160 -15.21 -17.04 -9.22
N ARG A 161 -14.85 -16.54 -10.41
CA ARG A 161 -13.72 -17.05 -11.22
C ARG A 161 -12.43 -16.26 -11.02
N CYS A 162 -12.48 -14.93 -11.10
CA CYS A 162 -11.28 -14.08 -11.05
C CYS A 162 -11.24 -13.12 -9.86
N ASN A 163 -12.23 -13.19 -8.96
CA ASN A 163 -12.38 -12.35 -7.77
C ASN A 163 -12.51 -10.84 -8.04
N TYR A 164 -12.75 -10.43 -9.30
CA TYR A 164 -13.01 -9.03 -9.64
C TYR A 164 -14.25 -8.52 -8.88
N GLY A 165 -14.08 -7.40 -8.17
CA GLY A 165 -15.14 -6.71 -7.44
C GLY A 165 -14.61 -5.42 -6.77
N PRO A 166 -15.49 -4.56 -6.24
CA PRO A 166 -16.93 -4.79 -6.08
C PRO A 166 -17.71 -4.71 -7.40
N VAL A 167 -18.71 -5.59 -7.55
CA VAL A 167 -19.71 -5.57 -8.63
C VAL A 167 -21.09 -5.46 -7.99
N GLU A 168 -21.86 -4.45 -8.37
CA GLU A 168 -23.26 -4.34 -7.97
C GLU A 168 -24.14 -5.08 -8.97
N LEU A 169 -24.73 -6.19 -8.53
CA LEU A 169 -25.74 -6.92 -9.28
C LEU A 169 -27.11 -6.55 -8.70
N LEU A 170 -27.87 -5.74 -9.44
CA LEU A 170 -29.14 -5.15 -8.98
C LEU A 170 -30.25 -6.20 -8.83
N ASN A 171 -30.77 -6.34 -7.60
CA ASN A 171 -32.06 -6.89 -7.11
C ASN A 171 -32.71 -8.14 -7.77
N CYS A 172 -32.08 -8.81 -8.73
CA CYS A 172 -32.59 -10.03 -9.33
C CYS A 172 -31.72 -11.22 -8.90
N ALA A 173 -32.34 -12.23 -8.29
CA ALA A 173 -31.65 -13.49 -8.00
C ALA A 173 -31.32 -14.26 -9.29
N ASP A 174 -32.18 -14.11 -10.29
CA ASP A 174 -31.97 -14.59 -11.66
C ASP A 174 -31.28 -13.50 -12.49
N LEU A 175 -30.00 -13.71 -12.77
CA LEU A 175 -29.16 -12.82 -13.56
C LEU A 175 -29.35 -13.04 -15.06
N THR A 176 -30.08 -14.08 -15.49
CA THR A 176 -30.43 -14.27 -16.90
C THR A 176 -31.56 -13.35 -17.35
N ALA A 177 -32.44 -12.94 -16.43
CA ALA A 177 -33.65 -12.16 -16.70
C ALA A 177 -33.41 -10.88 -17.54
N HIS A 178 -32.28 -10.21 -17.31
CA HIS A 178 -31.89 -9.00 -18.05
C HIS A 178 -30.60 -9.17 -18.85
N HIS A 179 -29.99 -10.34 -18.85
CA HIS A 179 -28.73 -10.54 -19.57
C HIS A 179 -28.97 -10.53 -21.09
N GLY A 180 -28.27 -9.66 -21.81
CA GLY A 180 -28.43 -9.46 -23.24
C GLY A 180 -29.58 -8.52 -23.64
N GLU A 181 -30.35 -8.01 -22.67
CA GLU A 181 -31.44 -7.07 -22.94
C GLU A 181 -30.89 -5.75 -23.50
N VAL A 182 -31.39 -5.29 -24.65
CA VAL A 182 -31.05 -3.97 -25.21
C VAL A 182 -32.13 -2.99 -24.80
N ARG A 183 -31.80 -2.06 -23.90
CA ARG A 183 -32.74 -1.01 -23.46
C ARG A 183 -32.78 0.13 -24.47
N SER A 184 -33.98 0.59 -24.78
CA SER A 184 -34.20 1.74 -25.67
C SER A 184 -33.43 2.97 -25.19
N GLY A 185 -32.50 3.46 -26.01
CA GLY A 185 -31.73 4.68 -25.76
C GLY A 185 -30.22 4.50 -25.48
N THR A 186 -29.76 3.30 -25.08
CA THR A 186 -28.32 3.07 -24.77
C THR A 186 -27.61 2.17 -25.80
N GLY A 187 -28.36 1.40 -26.60
CA GLY A 187 -27.85 0.58 -27.71
C GLY A 187 -26.99 -0.62 -27.31
N ALA A 188 -26.32 -0.58 -26.14
CA ALA A 188 -25.54 -1.67 -25.59
C ALA A 188 -26.45 -2.69 -24.86
N PRO A 189 -26.24 -4.00 -25.05
CA PRO A 189 -26.92 -5.02 -24.28
C PRO A 189 -26.45 -4.99 -22.81
N VAL A 190 -27.38 -5.19 -21.88
CA VAL A 190 -27.08 -5.37 -20.46
C VAL A 190 -26.23 -6.63 -20.29
N SER A 191 -25.06 -6.50 -19.68
CA SER A 191 -24.18 -7.64 -19.40
C SER A 191 -23.99 -7.80 -17.90
N ASN A 192 -24.57 -8.88 -17.37
CA ASN A 192 -24.32 -9.35 -16.00
C ASN A 192 -23.06 -10.24 -15.92
N ALA A 193 -22.26 -10.34 -16.98
CA ALA A 193 -20.99 -11.06 -16.96
C ALA A 193 -19.91 -10.23 -16.27
N CYS A 194 -18.90 -10.90 -15.72
CA CYS A 194 -17.74 -10.27 -15.12
C CYS A 194 -17.05 -9.37 -16.16
N PRO A 195 -16.89 -8.06 -15.90
CA PRO A 195 -16.31 -7.14 -16.88
C PRO A 195 -14.83 -7.43 -17.14
N ASN A 196 -14.15 -8.13 -16.22
CA ASN A 196 -12.75 -8.51 -16.36
C ASN A 196 -12.58 -9.77 -17.21
N CYS A 197 -13.19 -10.89 -16.80
CA CYS A 197 -12.93 -12.21 -17.42
C CYS A 197 -14.10 -12.78 -18.24
N GLY A 198 -15.23 -12.07 -18.33
CA GLY A 198 -16.41 -12.51 -19.06
C GLY A 198 -17.18 -13.66 -18.40
N TRP A 199 -16.76 -14.12 -17.21
CA TRP A 199 -17.49 -15.16 -16.48
C TRP A 199 -18.90 -14.72 -16.11
N PHE A 200 -19.87 -15.58 -16.39
CA PHE A 200 -21.27 -15.37 -16.06
C PHE A 200 -21.76 -16.56 -15.24
N ALA A 201 -22.56 -16.27 -14.22
CA ALA A 201 -23.39 -17.25 -13.55
C ALA A 201 -24.83 -16.75 -13.57
N ASP A 202 -25.76 -17.66 -13.79
CA ASP A 202 -27.19 -17.43 -13.90
C ASP A 202 -27.83 -17.00 -12.59
N ASN A 203 -27.28 -17.42 -11.45
CA ASN A 203 -27.79 -17.10 -10.13
C ASN A 203 -26.83 -16.18 -9.35
N ILE A 204 -27.37 -15.14 -8.71
CA ILE A 204 -26.60 -14.22 -7.87
C ILE A 204 -25.87 -14.92 -6.71
N ALA A 205 -26.37 -16.05 -6.21
CA ALA A 205 -25.73 -16.84 -5.16
C ALA A 205 -24.38 -17.43 -5.60
N ALA A 206 -24.16 -17.63 -6.90
CA ALA A 206 -22.87 -18.06 -7.43
C ALA A 206 -21.83 -16.93 -7.44
N TRP A 207 -22.24 -15.68 -7.22
CA TRP A 207 -21.36 -14.54 -7.02
C TRP A 207 -21.12 -14.34 -5.51
N PRO A 208 -19.92 -14.63 -4.99
CA PRO A 208 -19.62 -14.41 -3.57
C PRO A 208 -19.78 -12.95 -3.18
N MET A 209 -20.09 -12.69 -1.90
CA MET A 209 -20.05 -11.34 -1.36
C MET A 209 -18.64 -10.78 -1.48
N TRP A 210 -18.53 -9.53 -1.91
CA TRP A 210 -17.23 -8.88 -2.01
C TRP A 210 -16.67 -8.62 -0.61
N THR A 211 -15.41 -8.99 -0.42
CA THR A 211 -14.65 -8.70 0.80
C THR A 211 -13.46 -7.83 0.42
N PRO A 212 -13.25 -6.67 1.07
CA PRO A 212 -12.08 -5.84 0.82
C PRO A 212 -10.82 -6.64 1.14
N ARG A 213 -9.89 -6.72 0.17
CA ARG A 213 -8.62 -7.42 0.35
C ARG A 213 -7.46 -6.43 0.55
N PRO A 214 -6.45 -6.76 1.37
CA PRO A 214 -5.29 -5.89 1.54
C PRO A 214 -4.44 -5.81 0.26
N ALA A 215 -3.85 -4.63 0.03
CA ALA A 215 -3.13 -4.23 -1.18
C ALA A 215 -2.00 -5.18 -1.66
N ALA A 216 -1.50 -6.08 -0.82
CA ALA A 216 -0.49 -7.07 -1.23
C ALA A 216 -1.03 -8.11 -2.23
N GLU A 217 -2.29 -8.53 -2.10
CA GLU A 217 -2.94 -9.36 -3.12
C GLU A 217 -3.33 -8.53 -4.35
N GLU A 218 -3.66 -7.25 -4.17
CA GLU A 218 -4.02 -6.32 -5.24
C GLU A 218 -2.81 -5.96 -6.12
N ALA A 219 -1.61 -5.83 -5.54
CA ALA A 219 -0.36 -5.63 -6.26
C ALA A 219 0.09 -6.89 -7.02
N MET A 220 -0.08 -8.08 -6.42
CA MET A 220 0.12 -9.35 -7.12
C MET A 220 -0.87 -9.50 -8.28
N TRP A 221 -2.12 -9.05 -8.10
CA TRP A 221 -3.14 -9.02 -9.13
C TRP A 221 -2.81 -8.02 -10.25
N ALA A 222 -2.41 -6.78 -9.92
CA ALA A 222 -1.97 -5.77 -10.89
C ALA A 222 -0.75 -6.23 -11.70
N ALA A 223 0.22 -6.92 -11.07
CA ALA A 223 1.36 -7.50 -11.75
C ALA A 223 0.97 -8.66 -12.69
N VAL A 224 0.05 -9.53 -12.26
CA VAL A 224 -0.50 -10.60 -13.10
C VAL A 224 -1.25 -10.04 -14.32
N HIS A 225 -1.93 -8.90 -14.19
CA HIS A 225 -2.69 -8.28 -15.30
C HIS A 225 -1.87 -7.34 -16.17
N ALA A 226 -0.82 -6.70 -15.65
CA ALA A 226 0.17 -5.99 -16.48
C ALA A 226 0.91 -6.94 -17.44
N ALA A 227 0.99 -8.23 -17.08
CA ALA A 227 1.58 -9.28 -17.91
C ALA A 227 0.61 -9.89 -18.94
N VAL A 228 -0.68 -9.53 -18.95
CA VAL A 228 -1.64 -10.02 -19.95
C VAL A 228 -1.52 -9.15 -21.21
N ASP A 229 -0.93 -9.71 -22.26
CA ASP A 229 -0.80 -9.04 -23.56
C ASP A 229 -2.20 -8.66 -24.12
N PRO A 230 -2.50 -7.35 -24.28
CA PRO A 230 -3.75 -6.88 -24.84
C PRO A 230 -4.03 -7.45 -26.24
N ALA A 231 -2.99 -7.71 -27.03
CA ALA A 231 -3.11 -8.30 -28.36
C ALA A 231 -3.59 -9.76 -28.27
N ALA A 232 -3.05 -10.55 -27.34
CA ALA A 232 -3.47 -11.94 -27.12
C ALA A 232 -4.94 -12.03 -26.63
N VAL A 233 -5.39 -11.07 -25.83
CA VAL A 233 -6.80 -10.99 -25.39
C VAL A 233 -7.71 -10.59 -26.55
N ALA A 234 -7.32 -9.62 -27.37
CA ALA A 234 -8.06 -9.21 -28.56
C ALA A 234 -8.20 -10.35 -29.58
N GLU A 235 -7.11 -11.10 -29.81
CA GLU A 235 -7.09 -12.24 -30.73
C GLU A 235 -8.02 -13.38 -30.28
N ARG A 236 -8.04 -13.69 -28.97
CA ARG A 236 -8.98 -14.66 -28.39
C ARG A 236 -10.42 -14.21 -28.55
N ARG A 237 -10.73 -12.93 -28.31
CA ARG A 237 -12.07 -12.38 -28.53
C ARG A 237 -12.50 -12.45 -29.99
N ALA A 238 -11.57 -12.21 -30.92
CA ALA A 238 -11.82 -12.33 -32.36
C ALA A 238 -12.14 -13.77 -32.77
N ARG A 239 -11.39 -14.75 -32.23
CA ARG A 239 -11.64 -16.18 -32.47
C ARG A 239 -13.03 -16.61 -32.00
N GLU A 240 -13.39 -16.28 -30.76
CA GLU A 240 -14.72 -16.62 -30.23
C GLU A 240 -15.85 -15.90 -30.97
N ALA A 241 -15.64 -14.66 -31.43
CA ALA A 241 -16.61 -13.95 -32.24
C ALA A 241 -16.80 -14.61 -33.61
N ALA A 242 -15.72 -15.10 -34.23
CA ALA A 242 -15.77 -15.84 -35.49
C ALA A 242 -16.51 -17.18 -35.33
N GLU A 243 -16.27 -17.90 -34.24
CA GLU A 243 -16.96 -19.16 -33.93
C GLU A 243 -18.46 -18.94 -33.75
N ARG A 244 -18.86 -17.94 -32.95
CA ARG A 244 -20.28 -17.55 -32.79
C ARG A 244 -20.93 -17.11 -34.10
N ALA A 245 -20.18 -16.45 -34.99
CA ALA A 245 -20.67 -16.07 -36.31
C ALA A 245 -20.89 -17.31 -37.20
N ALA A 246 -19.98 -18.29 -37.15
CA ALA A 246 -20.10 -19.55 -37.87
C ALA A 246 -21.30 -20.37 -37.39
N GLU A 247 -21.52 -20.49 -36.08
CA GLU A 247 -22.69 -21.17 -35.52
C GLU A 247 -24.01 -20.52 -35.97
N ARG A 248 -24.07 -19.17 -35.97
CA ARG A 248 -25.25 -18.43 -36.45
C ARG A 248 -25.52 -18.65 -37.94
N ALA A 249 -24.46 -18.72 -38.75
CA ALA A 249 -24.57 -19.03 -40.18
C ALA A 249 -25.10 -20.46 -40.39
N ALA A 250 -24.51 -21.45 -39.73
CA ALA A 250 -24.95 -22.84 -39.80
C ALA A 250 -26.42 -23.00 -39.36
N ALA A 251 -26.84 -22.31 -38.29
CA ALA A 251 -28.23 -22.33 -37.83
C ALA A 251 -29.21 -21.73 -38.85
N ARG A 252 -28.79 -20.70 -39.59
CA ARG A 252 -29.59 -20.09 -40.67
C ARG A 252 -29.73 -21.03 -41.87
N ASP A 253 -28.65 -21.70 -42.24
CA ASP A 253 -28.66 -22.65 -43.36
C ASP A 253 -29.53 -23.86 -43.05
N ALA A 254 -29.42 -24.40 -41.83
CA ALA A 254 -30.29 -25.48 -41.35
C ALA A 254 -31.78 -25.09 -41.32
N ARG A 255 -32.12 -23.85 -40.96
CA ARG A 255 -33.50 -23.34 -41.06
C ARG A 255 -33.98 -23.26 -42.51
N SER A 256 -33.12 -22.80 -43.41
CA SER A 256 -33.44 -22.66 -44.84
C SER A 256 -33.67 -24.02 -45.50
N GLU A 257 -32.87 -25.04 -45.15
CA GLU A 257 -33.02 -26.41 -45.65
C GLU A 257 -34.31 -27.06 -45.14
N ARG A 258 -34.63 -26.92 -43.84
CA ARG A 258 -35.91 -27.40 -43.29
C ARG A 258 -37.12 -26.76 -44.00
N ALA A 259 -37.04 -25.48 -44.32
CA ALA A 259 -38.09 -24.79 -45.05
C ALA A 259 -38.26 -25.33 -46.50
N ARG A 260 -37.15 -25.64 -47.18
CA ARG A 260 -37.19 -26.26 -48.52
C ARG A 260 -37.80 -27.66 -48.49
N GLN A 261 -37.39 -28.49 -47.53
CA GLN A 261 -37.93 -29.84 -47.36
C GLN A 261 -39.43 -29.81 -47.09
N HIS A 262 -39.86 -28.95 -46.17
CA HIS A 262 -41.28 -28.75 -45.87
C HIS A 262 -42.08 -28.29 -47.11
N HIS A 263 -41.54 -27.36 -47.90
CA HIS A 263 -42.18 -26.93 -49.14
C HIS A 263 -42.27 -28.08 -50.17
N GLN A 264 -41.22 -28.89 -50.34
CA GLN A 264 -41.25 -30.05 -51.24
C GLN A 264 -42.27 -31.11 -50.80
N GLU A 265 -42.37 -31.38 -49.49
CA GLU A 265 -43.38 -32.28 -48.92
C GLU A 265 -44.79 -31.77 -49.18
N MET A 266 -45.04 -30.48 -48.97
CA MET A 266 -46.33 -29.84 -49.28
C MET A 266 -46.70 -29.98 -50.78
N MET A 267 -45.74 -29.75 -51.68
CA MET A 267 -45.97 -29.90 -53.13
C MET A 267 -46.20 -31.36 -53.54
N ARG A 268 -45.52 -32.33 -52.91
CA ARG A 268 -45.77 -33.77 -53.13
C ARG A 268 -47.14 -34.20 -52.63
N ALA A 269 -47.55 -33.73 -51.45
CA ALA A 269 -48.87 -34.02 -50.90
C ALA A 269 -49.99 -33.49 -51.81
N ALA A 270 -49.83 -32.28 -52.36
CA ALA A 270 -50.77 -31.71 -53.33
C ALA A 270 -50.87 -32.51 -54.64
N ALA A 271 -49.76 -33.09 -55.12
CA ALA A 271 -49.75 -33.89 -56.35
C ALA A 271 -50.42 -35.28 -56.21
N LEU A 272 -50.50 -35.82 -54.98
CA LEU A 272 -51.10 -37.14 -54.70
C LEU A 272 -52.62 -37.09 -54.51
N HIS A 273 -53.25 -35.91 -54.49
CA HIS A 273 -54.70 -35.74 -54.49
C HIS A 273 -55.12 -34.81 -55.64
N PRO A 274 -55.07 -35.27 -56.91
CA PRO A 274 -55.68 -34.53 -57.99
C PRO A 274 -57.19 -34.54 -57.73
N LEU A 275 -57.77 -33.36 -57.55
CA LEU A 275 -59.20 -33.14 -57.39
C LEU A 275 -59.95 -33.94 -58.46
N ALA A 276 -60.69 -34.96 -58.02
CA ALA A 276 -61.71 -35.65 -58.80
C ALA A 276 -62.98 -34.79 -58.84
#